data_AF-A0A1C6KQQ5-F1
#
_entry.id   AF-A0A1C6KQQ5-F1
#
_cell.length_a   1.000
_cell.length_b   1.000
_cell.length_c   1.000
_cell.angle_alpha   90.00
_cell.angle_beta   90.00
_cell.angle_gamma   90.00
#
_symmetry.space_group_name_H-M   'P 1'
#
loop_
_entity.id
_entity.type
_entity.pdbx_description
1 polymer ?
#
loop_
_entity_poly.entity_id
_entity_poly.type
_entity_poly.pdbx_seq_one_letter_code
_entity_poly.pdbx_strand_id
1 'polypeptide(L)'
;MTKEKSPARQGPRYIFYFLMLAILGWFIFMQFFGADERTVTGNSPSLLYPGTFTWEKSDGTTEEITVPGSYNVPAGETMVITSTLPADFDASSIAIRSSLQDVNIYINGTLREQYSTSKTRLIGKNSASRFIFCSTSHEDAGKELRIELTTYTSNYSGVVNQIFCGDKADIWQLIFNHYGLATYIAFFTLFAGLTTILFSLTLGFVYHTSFDMEYLGWCMIMGATWMLGESKIRQLLIPNSSALASLCFVMILLGPIPLLLYADNVQHGLHRRLYHIVIGISLLNFTVCSILAIANIADYIETLPLGQIILIGTFLMVFIHLCLYIRNRKKPQTIFCSWLICSFCFALLLNVSLYILSHLCPVFLSALECSFCCLSTLSGLFEASSV
;
A
#
# COMPACT_ATOMS: atom_id res chain seq x y z
N MET A 1 -5.02 26.76 -38.46
CA MET A 1 -5.91 27.37 -37.45
C MET A 1 -5.52 26.85 -36.08
N THR A 2 -4.78 27.67 -35.34
CA THR A 2 -4.38 27.46 -33.94
C THR A 2 -5.63 27.42 -33.06
N LYS A 3 -6.00 26.22 -32.60
CA LYS A 3 -7.08 26.05 -31.63
C LYS A 3 -6.51 26.45 -30.27
N GLU A 4 -6.70 27.72 -29.89
CA GLU A 4 -6.45 28.21 -28.54
C GLU A 4 -7.07 27.22 -27.53
N LYS A 5 -6.22 26.55 -26.76
CA LYS A 5 -6.64 25.66 -25.67
C LYS A 5 -7.39 26.53 -24.66
N SER A 6 -8.71 26.36 -24.58
CA SER A 6 -9.55 26.96 -23.53
C SER A 6 -8.85 26.86 -22.15
N PRO A 7 -8.74 27.96 -21.39
CA PRO A 7 -8.04 28.01 -20.10
C PRO A 7 -8.62 27.03 -19.06
N ALA A 8 -9.87 26.60 -19.23
CA ALA A 8 -10.50 25.59 -18.38
C ALA A 8 -9.82 24.21 -18.44
N ARG A 9 -9.01 23.93 -19.48
CA ARG A 9 -8.32 22.64 -19.67
C ARG A 9 -7.05 22.49 -18.82
N GLN A 10 -6.56 23.57 -18.19
CA GLN A 10 -5.24 23.57 -17.52
C GLN A 10 -5.30 23.66 -15.99
N GLY A 11 -6.33 24.28 -15.39
CA GLY A 11 -6.42 24.50 -13.94
C GLY A 11 -6.24 23.24 -13.08
N PRO A 12 -7.05 22.17 -13.28
CA PRO A 12 -6.92 20.93 -12.50
C PRO A 12 -5.58 20.22 -12.68
N ARG A 13 -4.94 20.38 -13.85
CA ARG A 13 -3.66 19.74 -14.19
C ARG A 13 -2.50 20.35 -13.39
N TYR A 14 -2.40 21.68 -13.34
CA TYR A 14 -1.36 22.35 -12.57
C TYR A 14 -1.51 22.14 -11.07
N ILE A 15 -2.75 22.10 -10.57
CA ILE A 15 -3.02 21.77 -9.16
C ILE A 15 -2.52 20.36 -8.84
N PHE A 16 -2.80 19.38 -9.71
CA PHE A 16 -2.31 18.01 -9.55
C PHE A 16 -0.78 17.94 -9.55
N TYR A 17 -0.09 18.58 -10.50
CA TYR A 17 1.38 18.54 -10.56
C TYR A 17 2.05 19.20 -9.37
N PHE A 18 1.55 20.37 -8.95
CA PHE A 18 2.07 21.05 -7.76
C PHE A 18 1.89 20.18 -6.51
N LEU A 19 0.72 19.55 -6.37
CA LEU A 19 0.43 18.63 -5.28
C LEU A 19 1.36 17.41 -5.29
N MET A 20 1.55 16.76 -6.44
CA MET A 20 2.46 15.61 -6.55
C MET A 20 3.92 15.99 -6.24
N LEU A 21 4.37 17.17 -6.66
CA LEU A 21 5.71 17.67 -6.36
C LEU A 21 5.88 17.98 -4.86
N ALA A 22 4.87 18.55 -4.22
CA ALA A 22 4.88 18.79 -2.77
C ALA A 22 4.92 17.47 -1.98
N ILE A 23 4.11 16.47 -2.37
CA ILE A 23 4.10 15.13 -1.75
C ILE A 23 5.47 14.45 -1.93
N LEU A 24 6.04 14.50 -3.14
CA LEU A 24 7.35 13.92 -3.42
C LEU A 24 8.45 14.61 -2.60
N GLY A 25 8.46 15.94 -2.55
CA GLY A 25 9.43 16.70 -1.75
C GLY A 25 9.34 16.37 -0.27
N TRP A 26 8.11 16.30 0.28
CA TRP A 26 7.88 15.86 1.65
C TRP A 26 8.37 14.42 1.90
N PHE A 27 8.07 13.49 1.00
CA PHE A 27 8.49 12.09 1.13
C PHE A 27 10.02 11.96 1.12
N ILE A 28 10.71 12.62 0.18
CA ILE A 28 12.18 12.64 0.11
C ILE A 28 12.78 13.21 1.40
N PHE A 29 12.24 14.34 1.89
CA PHE A 29 12.67 14.93 3.16
C PHE A 29 12.57 13.93 4.32
N MET A 30 11.46 13.18 4.40
CA MET A 30 11.27 12.16 5.44
C MET A 30 12.25 10.99 5.35
N GLN A 31 12.76 10.64 4.16
CA GLN A 31 13.73 9.56 4.01
C GLN A 31 15.16 9.95 4.39
N PHE A 32 15.53 11.20 4.18
CA PHE A 32 16.87 11.68 4.52
C PHE A 32 16.98 12.18 5.96
N PHE A 33 15.92 12.80 6.49
CA PHE A 33 15.93 13.46 7.80
C PHE A 33 15.07 12.76 8.85
N GLY A 34 14.24 11.79 8.46
CA GLY A 34 13.48 10.96 9.40
C GLY A 34 14.36 9.89 10.06
N ALA A 35 13.88 9.32 11.17
CA ALA A 35 14.59 8.25 11.87
C ALA A 35 14.76 7.01 10.98
N ASP A 36 15.94 6.39 11.04
CA ASP A 36 16.21 5.09 10.41
C ASP A 36 15.64 3.97 11.29
N GLU A 37 14.75 3.16 10.73
CA GLU A 37 14.01 2.11 11.44
C GLU A 37 14.54 0.68 11.13
N ARG A 38 15.74 0.53 10.53
CA ARG A 38 16.26 -0.77 10.02
C ARG A 38 17.30 -1.46 10.93
N THR A 39 17.28 -2.80 11.00
CA THR A 39 18.37 -3.66 11.52
C THR A 39 18.40 -5.03 10.79
N VAL A 40 19.56 -5.60 10.40
CA VAL A 40 19.71 -6.91 9.68
C VAL A 40 21.06 -7.63 9.94
N THR A 41 21.06 -8.94 10.28
CA THR A 41 22.17 -9.96 10.14
C THR A 41 21.66 -11.43 10.36
N GLY A 42 22.25 -12.49 9.75
CA GLY A 42 21.78 -13.92 9.58
C GLY A 42 22.13 -14.99 10.66
N ASN A 43 22.03 -16.35 10.57
CA ASN A 43 21.68 -17.41 9.56
C ASN A 43 21.37 -18.82 10.23
N SER A 44 20.28 -19.52 9.82
CA SER A 44 19.71 -20.93 9.86
C SER A 44 19.62 -21.84 11.13
N PRO A 45 18.58 -22.73 11.37
CA PRO A 45 17.38 -23.16 10.61
C PRO A 45 16.02 -23.25 11.42
N SER A 46 14.96 -23.79 10.78
CA SER A 46 13.53 -24.02 11.20
C SER A 46 12.80 -22.91 11.96
N LEU A 47 11.89 -22.22 11.25
CA LEU A 47 11.50 -20.84 11.54
C LEU A 47 10.19 -20.61 12.30
N LEU A 48 9.36 -21.64 12.47
CA LEU A 48 8.08 -21.48 13.14
C LEU A 48 8.26 -21.70 14.63
N TYR A 49 7.73 -20.77 15.43
CA TYR A 49 7.73 -20.95 16.88
C TYR A 49 6.82 -22.15 17.25
N PRO A 50 7.34 -23.18 17.93
CA PRO A 50 6.59 -24.41 18.19
C PRO A 50 5.74 -24.36 19.46
N GLY A 51 5.93 -23.34 20.32
CA GLY A 51 5.26 -23.25 21.61
C GLY A 51 3.81 -22.80 21.52
N THR A 52 3.02 -23.19 22.52
CA THR A 52 1.67 -22.67 22.73
C THR A 52 1.73 -21.29 23.41
N PHE A 53 0.75 -20.44 23.13
CA PHE A 53 0.66 -19.11 23.72
C PHE A 53 -0.53 -19.03 24.68
N THR A 54 -0.35 -18.34 25.79
CA THR A 54 -1.40 -17.99 26.74
C THR A 54 -1.62 -16.49 26.72
N TRP A 55 -2.86 -16.05 26.59
CA TRP A 55 -3.27 -14.65 26.75
C TRP A 55 -3.54 -14.36 28.22
N GLU A 56 -2.82 -13.38 28.79
CA GLU A 56 -3.12 -12.78 30.09
C GLU A 56 -4.12 -11.64 29.91
N LYS A 57 -5.33 -11.82 30.42
CA LYS A 57 -6.39 -10.81 30.36
C LYS A 57 -6.21 -9.76 31.44
N SER A 58 -6.82 -8.59 31.22
CA SER A 58 -6.79 -7.47 32.16
C SER A 58 -7.47 -7.77 33.50
N ASP A 59 -8.35 -8.78 33.55
CA ASP A 59 -8.99 -9.28 34.77
C ASP A 59 -8.14 -10.29 35.55
N GLY A 60 -6.93 -10.61 35.07
CA GLY A 60 -6.00 -11.57 35.67
C GLY A 60 -6.26 -13.03 35.29
N THR A 61 -7.26 -13.32 34.44
CA THR A 61 -7.47 -14.67 33.92
C THR A 61 -6.53 -14.98 32.76
N THR A 62 -6.23 -16.27 32.56
CA THR A 62 -5.39 -16.75 31.45
C THR A 62 -6.20 -17.64 30.52
N GLU A 63 -5.98 -17.50 29.21
CA GLU A 63 -6.62 -18.29 28.17
C GLU A 63 -5.58 -18.79 27.18
N GLU A 64 -5.58 -20.09 26.85
CA GLU A 64 -4.72 -20.61 25.79
C GLU A 64 -5.24 -20.17 24.41
N ILE A 65 -4.34 -19.65 23.57
CA ILE A 65 -4.67 -19.04 22.28
C ILE A 65 -3.89 -19.65 21.12
N THR A 66 -4.50 -19.66 19.93
CA THR A 66 -3.89 -20.09 18.67
C THR A 66 -3.19 -18.94 17.96
N VAL A 67 -1.89 -19.03 17.70
CA VAL A 67 -1.15 -18.02 16.93
C VAL A 67 -0.85 -18.56 15.53
N PRO A 68 -1.22 -17.86 14.44
CA PRO A 68 -1.85 -16.54 14.38
C PRO A 68 -3.37 -16.56 14.67
N GLY A 69 -3.91 -15.45 15.15
CA GLY A 69 -5.33 -15.33 15.54
C GLY A 69 -5.80 -13.88 15.73
N SER A 70 -7.11 -13.72 15.91
CA SER A 70 -7.75 -12.43 16.22
C SER A 70 -8.64 -12.59 17.46
N TYR A 71 -8.42 -11.72 18.44
CA TYR A 71 -9.05 -11.77 19.75
C TYR A 71 -9.80 -10.47 20.05
N ASN A 72 -10.82 -10.55 20.91
CA ASN A 72 -11.62 -9.39 21.26
C ASN A 72 -10.91 -8.56 22.35
N VAL A 73 -10.07 -7.63 21.93
CA VAL A 73 -9.36 -6.68 22.81
C VAL A 73 -9.84 -5.26 22.45
N PRO A 74 -10.26 -4.43 23.43
CA PRO A 74 -10.63 -3.05 23.16
C PRO A 74 -9.45 -2.22 22.60
N ALA A 75 -9.73 -1.30 21.67
CA ALA A 75 -8.70 -0.42 21.14
C ALA A 75 -8.09 0.46 22.26
N GLY A 76 -6.76 0.55 22.29
CA GLY A 76 -5.98 1.23 23.33
C GLY A 76 -5.59 0.33 24.50
N GLU A 77 -6.19 -0.85 24.64
CA GLU A 77 -5.74 -1.84 25.61
C GLU A 77 -4.56 -2.65 25.07
N THR A 78 -3.71 -3.11 25.98
CA THR A 78 -2.53 -3.91 25.65
C THR A 78 -2.88 -5.38 25.78
N MET A 79 -2.74 -6.12 24.69
CA MET A 79 -2.83 -7.57 24.71
C MET A 79 -1.49 -8.15 25.15
N VAL A 80 -1.48 -8.96 26.21
CA VAL A 80 -0.28 -9.60 26.76
C VAL A 80 -0.34 -11.09 26.43
N ILE A 81 0.58 -11.57 25.61
CA ILE A 81 0.69 -13.01 25.32
C ILE A 81 1.99 -13.55 25.89
N THR A 82 1.93 -14.71 26.52
CA THR A 82 3.05 -15.38 27.17
C THR A 82 3.23 -16.78 26.60
N SER A 83 4.46 -17.27 26.61
CA SER A 83 4.83 -18.63 26.25
C SER A 83 6.12 -19.00 26.97
N THR A 84 6.39 -20.29 27.13
CA THR A 84 7.67 -20.77 27.67
C THR A 84 8.54 -21.22 26.51
N LEU A 85 9.75 -20.65 26.41
CA LEU A 85 10.72 -21.06 25.41
C LEU A 85 11.09 -22.55 25.62
N PRO A 86 11.21 -23.35 24.56
CA PRO A 86 11.63 -24.75 24.66
C PRO A 86 12.90 -24.93 25.49
N ALA A 87 13.05 -26.08 26.15
CA ALA A 87 14.23 -26.39 26.96
C ALA A 87 15.52 -26.55 26.13
N ASP A 88 15.37 -26.87 24.85
CA ASP A 88 16.41 -27.01 23.82
C ASP A 88 16.44 -25.80 22.85
N PHE A 89 15.88 -24.67 23.26
CA PHE A 89 15.83 -23.46 22.43
C PHE A 89 17.25 -22.94 22.14
N ASP A 90 17.59 -22.80 20.86
CA ASP A 90 18.89 -22.28 20.39
C ASP A 90 18.73 -21.23 19.26
N ALA A 91 17.51 -20.70 19.09
CA ALA A 91 17.28 -19.71 18.05
C ALA A 91 17.91 -18.36 18.39
N SER A 92 18.56 -17.74 17.39
CA SER A 92 19.20 -16.43 17.54
C SER A 92 18.21 -15.25 17.53
N SER A 93 16.99 -15.45 17.05
CA SER A 93 15.97 -14.41 17.01
C SER A 93 14.55 -14.95 17.14
N ILE A 94 13.69 -14.12 17.73
CA ILE A 94 12.24 -14.25 17.67
C ILE A 94 11.69 -13.05 16.90
N ALA A 95 10.78 -13.28 15.97
CA ALA A 95 10.17 -12.22 15.19
C ALA A 95 8.65 -12.29 15.19
N ILE A 96 8.04 -11.12 15.30
CA ILE A 96 6.58 -10.95 15.16
C ILE A 96 6.30 -9.76 14.25
N ARG A 97 5.27 -9.91 13.42
CA ARG A 97 4.77 -8.78 12.61
C ARG A 97 3.78 -7.95 13.43
N SER A 98 4.12 -6.69 13.68
CA SER A 98 3.16 -5.68 14.13
C SER A 98 2.18 -5.38 13.01
N SER A 99 0.90 -5.26 13.36
CA SER A 99 -0.14 -4.74 12.47
C SER A 99 -0.72 -3.45 13.04
N LEU A 100 0.00 -2.35 12.83
CA LEU A 100 -0.33 -1.05 13.41
C LEU A 100 -0.32 -1.03 14.95
N GLN A 101 0.60 -1.81 15.51
CA GLN A 101 0.75 -2.03 16.94
C GLN A 101 2.12 -1.55 17.41
N ASP A 102 2.15 -0.98 18.61
CA ASP A 102 3.34 -0.89 19.44
C ASP A 102 3.60 -2.30 20.02
N VAL A 103 4.88 -2.69 20.10
CA VAL A 103 5.28 -4.03 20.53
C VAL A 103 6.39 -3.95 21.55
N ASN A 104 6.22 -4.59 22.71
CA ASN A 104 7.30 -4.83 23.66
C ASN A 104 7.52 -6.34 23.81
N ILE A 105 8.77 -6.78 23.80
CA ILE A 105 9.14 -8.19 23.96
C ILE A 105 10.03 -8.32 25.19
N TYR A 106 9.63 -9.18 26.11
CA TYR A 106 10.33 -9.47 27.35
C TYR A 106 10.75 -10.94 27.37
N ILE A 107 11.91 -11.20 27.98
CA ILE A 107 12.38 -12.54 28.31
C ILE A 107 12.66 -12.58 29.80
N ASN A 108 11.97 -13.46 30.52
CA ASN A 108 12.06 -13.61 31.98
C ASN A 108 11.93 -12.25 32.71
N GLY A 109 10.89 -11.48 32.34
CA GLY A 109 10.61 -10.15 32.89
C GLY A 109 11.54 -9.01 32.44
N THR A 110 12.63 -9.29 31.70
CA THR A 110 13.54 -8.25 31.19
C THR A 110 13.10 -7.78 29.81
N LEU A 111 12.89 -6.47 29.61
CA LEU A 111 12.59 -5.90 28.29
C LEU A 111 13.79 -6.08 27.36
N ARG A 112 13.59 -6.81 26.26
CA ARG A 112 14.64 -7.14 25.28
C ARG A 112 14.54 -6.33 24.01
N GLU A 113 13.32 -6.05 23.56
CA GLU A 113 13.07 -5.27 22.35
C GLU A 113 11.80 -4.42 22.54
N GLN A 114 11.85 -3.18 22.04
CA GLN A 114 10.73 -2.26 22.07
C GLN A 114 10.56 -1.59 20.72
N TYR A 115 9.33 -1.64 20.20
CA TYR A 115 8.93 -0.90 19.02
C TYR A 115 7.75 0.01 19.34
N SER A 116 8.00 1.32 19.29
CA SER A 116 6.99 2.35 19.22
C SER A 116 7.53 3.53 18.44
N THR A 117 6.71 4.07 17.56
CA THR A 117 7.00 5.30 16.81
C THR A 117 6.40 6.53 17.50
N SER A 118 5.84 6.40 18.72
CA SER A 118 5.20 7.52 19.44
C SER A 118 6.07 8.77 19.58
N LYS A 119 7.39 8.61 19.60
CA LYS A 119 8.36 9.71 19.67
C LYS A 119 8.84 10.21 18.31
N THR A 120 8.68 9.44 17.25
CA THR A 120 9.27 9.70 15.92
C THR A 120 8.23 9.95 14.82
N ARG A 121 7.01 9.43 14.97
CA ARG A 121 5.92 9.66 14.03
C ARG A 121 5.45 11.11 14.14
N LEU A 122 5.30 11.75 12.99
CA LEU A 122 4.82 13.13 12.93
C LEU A 122 3.31 13.22 13.16
N ILE A 123 2.57 12.23 12.69
CA ILE A 123 1.10 12.24 12.61
C ILE A 123 0.57 10.85 12.96
N GLY A 124 -0.56 10.82 13.66
CA GLY A 124 -1.34 9.62 13.94
C GLY A 124 -1.04 8.95 15.27
N LYS A 125 -1.90 8.00 15.66
CA LYS A 125 -1.88 7.35 16.98
C LYS A 125 -1.12 6.03 16.99
N ASN A 126 -1.00 5.39 15.83
CA ASN A 126 -0.47 4.03 15.71
C ASN A 126 0.93 4.00 15.11
N SER A 127 1.74 3.01 15.50
CA SER A 127 3.01 2.73 14.84
C SER A 127 2.82 2.02 13.52
N ALA A 128 3.70 2.25 12.54
CA ALA A 128 3.61 1.57 11.25
C ALA A 128 3.78 0.05 11.42
N SER A 129 3.01 -0.75 10.69
CA SER A 129 3.19 -2.21 10.66
C SER A 129 4.61 -2.56 10.18
N ARG A 130 5.31 -3.42 10.91
CA ARG A 130 6.68 -3.86 10.59
C ARG A 130 6.95 -5.21 11.26
N PHE A 131 7.99 -5.93 10.85
CA PHE A 131 8.54 -7.05 11.59
C PHE A 131 9.48 -6.53 12.69
N ILE A 132 9.19 -6.94 13.92
CA ILE A 132 10.02 -6.68 15.10
C ILE A 132 10.85 -7.93 15.34
N PHE A 133 12.16 -7.77 15.52
CA PHE A 133 13.09 -8.85 15.79
C PHE A 133 13.68 -8.65 17.18
N CYS A 134 13.47 -9.62 18.07
CA CYS A 134 14.12 -9.70 19.37
C CYS A 134 15.30 -10.66 19.26
N SER A 135 16.47 -10.24 19.74
CA SER A 135 17.67 -11.09 19.75
C SER A 135 17.63 -12.05 20.95
N THR A 136 17.79 -13.33 20.66
CA THR A 136 17.69 -14.44 21.63
C THR A 136 18.90 -15.35 21.53
N SER A 137 19.08 -16.26 22.48
CA SER A 137 20.18 -17.24 22.48
C SER A 137 19.81 -18.50 23.26
N HIS A 138 20.68 -19.52 23.25
CA HIS A 138 20.55 -20.70 24.11
C HIS A 138 20.43 -20.37 25.60
N GLU A 139 20.98 -19.23 26.05
CA GLU A 139 20.83 -18.81 27.46
C GLU A 139 19.38 -18.54 27.84
N ASP A 140 18.49 -18.34 26.87
CA ASP A 140 17.07 -18.05 27.07
C ASP A 140 16.19 -19.31 27.09
N ALA A 141 16.76 -20.50 26.88
CA ALA A 141 16.03 -21.76 26.92
C ALA A 141 15.29 -21.95 28.25
N GLY A 142 14.04 -22.42 28.17
CA GLY A 142 13.16 -22.64 29.33
C GLY A 142 12.62 -21.36 30.00
N LYS A 143 13.02 -20.16 29.57
CA LYS A 143 12.52 -18.89 30.14
C LYS A 143 11.17 -18.51 29.57
N GLU A 144 10.46 -17.66 30.31
CA GLU A 144 9.22 -17.03 29.84
C GLU A 144 9.51 -16.01 28.73
N LEU A 145 8.80 -16.13 27.63
CA LEU A 145 8.64 -15.13 26.58
C LEU A 145 7.31 -14.40 26.81
N ARG A 146 7.36 -13.07 26.94
CA ARG A 146 6.18 -12.22 27.04
C ARG A 146 6.19 -11.18 25.92
N ILE A 147 5.09 -11.07 25.19
CA ILE A 147 4.91 -10.10 24.11
C ILE A 147 3.69 -9.24 24.42
N GLU A 148 3.88 -7.93 24.41
CA GLU A 148 2.82 -6.96 24.59
C GLU A 148 2.52 -6.30 23.26
N LEU A 149 1.24 -6.26 22.88
CA LEU A 149 0.75 -5.68 21.64
C LEU A 149 -0.29 -4.61 21.96
N THR A 150 -0.04 -3.36 21.57
CA THR A 150 -0.95 -2.24 21.82
C THR A 150 -1.27 -1.53 20.51
N THR A 151 -2.54 -1.32 20.19
CA THR A 151 -2.97 -0.50 19.05
C THR A 151 -4.16 0.34 19.45
N TYR A 152 -4.28 1.52 18.85
CA TYR A 152 -5.38 2.45 19.06
C TYR A 152 -6.45 2.34 17.97
N THR A 153 -6.31 1.40 17.03
CA THR A 153 -7.29 1.13 15.97
C THR A 153 -8.00 -0.21 16.20
N SER A 154 -9.33 -0.17 16.27
CA SER A 154 -10.18 -1.33 16.52
C SER A 154 -9.97 -2.49 15.54
N ASN A 155 -9.75 -2.18 14.25
CA ASN A 155 -9.57 -3.20 13.20
C ASN A 155 -8.33 -4.10 13.39
N TYR A 156 -7.36 -3.66 14.20
CA TYR A 156 -6.14 -4.42 14.48
C TYR A 156 -5.98 -4.76 15.96
N SER A 157 -6.96 -4.40 16.78
CA SER A 157 -6.94 -4.70 18.20
C SER A 157 -7.12 -6.20 18.41
N GLY A 158 -6.26 -6.79 19.23
CA GLY A 158 -6.23 -8.23 19.47
C GLY A 158 -5.77 -9.09 18.29
N VAL A 159 -5.21 -8.50 17.23
CA VAL A 159 -4.62 -9.27 16.11
C VAL A 159 -3.22 -9.75 16.49
N VAL A 160 -3.01 -11.06 16.53
CA VAL A 160 -1.70 -11.69 16.77
C VAL A 160 -1.24 -12.36 15.47
N ASN A 161 -0.17 -11.85 14.88
CA ASN A 161 0.41 -12.43 13.67
C ASN A 161 1.29 -13.64 13.98
N GLN A 162 1.66 -14.39 12.94
CA GLN A 162 2.59 -15.51 13.05
C GLN A 162 3.87 -15.06 13.74
N ILE A 163 4.29 -15.83 14.74
CA ILE A 163 5.56 -15.67 15.43
C ILE A 163 6.56 -16.65 14.81
N PHE A 164 7.72 -16.11 14.48
CA PHE A 164 8.84 -16.83 13.92
C PHE A 164 9.95 -16.93 14.96
N CYS A 165 10.70 -18.00 14.90
CA CYS A 165 11.78 -18.33 15.81
C CYS A 165 12.87 -19.00 15.01
N GLY A 166 14.07 -18.45 15.03
CA GLY A 166 15.20 -18.91 14.25
C GLY A 166 16.01 -17.71 13.79
N ASP A 167 16.87 -17.90 12.81
CA ASP A 167 17.72 -16.81 12.39
C ASP A 167 16.99 -15.75 11.59
N LYS A 168 17.33 -14.51 11.90
CA LYS A 168 16.73 -13.34 11.26
C LYS A 168 16.83 -13.35 9.73
N ALA A 169 17.92 -13.84 9.14
CA ALA A 169 18.04 -13.94 7.68
C ALA A 169 17.07 -14.96 7.08
N ASP A 170 16.85 -16.09 7.74
CA ASP A 170 15.92 -17.12 7.28
C ASP A 170 14.47 -16.69 7.45
N ILE A 171 14.17 -15.98 8.55
CA ILE A 171 12.86 -15.32 8.71
C ILE A 171 12.64 -14.36 7.53
N TRP A 172 13.65 -13.56 7.18
CA TRP A 172 13.57 -12.69 6.02
C TRP A 172 13.43 -13.46 4.71
N GLN A 173 14.22 -14.51 4.48
CA GLN A 173 14.16 -15.31 3.27
C GLN A 173 12.78 -15.95 3.10
N LEU A 174 12.16 -16.43 4.17
CA LEU A 174 10.79 -16.94 4.18
C LEU A 174 9.79 -15.84 3.79
N ILE A 175 9.90 -14.67 4.40
CA ILE A 175 9.06 -13.50 4.07
C ILE A 175 9.26 -13.09 2.60
N PHE A 176 10.50 -13.05 2.10
CA PHE A 176 10.82 -12.73 0.71
C PHE A 176 10.28 -13.77 -0.26
N ASN A 177 10.41 -15.06 0.05
CA ASN A 177 9.90 -16.12 -0.83
C ASN A 177 8.37 -16.04 -0.95
N HIS A 178 7.68 -15.62 0.12
CA HIS A 178 6.23 -15.52 0.13
C HIS A 178 5.68 -14.19 -0.43
N TYR A 179 6.34 -13.06 -0.16
CA TYR A 179 5.84 -11.72 -0.50
C TYR A 179 6.71 -10.96 -1.53
N GLY A 180 7.87 -11.50 -1.90
CA GLY A 180 8.84 -10.84 -2.78
C GLY A 180 8.32 -10.64 -4.20
N LEU A 181 7.58 -11.61 -4.74
CA LEU A 181 7.01 -11.51 -6.10
C LEU A 181 6.08 -10.29 -6.25
N ALA A 182 5.18 -10.08 -5.29
CA ALA A 182 4.28 -8.93 -5.28
C ALA A 182 5.05 -7.60 -5.25
N THR A 183 6.15 -7.55 -4.50
CA THR A 183 7.00 -6.36 -4.42
C THR A 183 7.80 -6.14 -5.71
N TYR A 184 8.27 -7.21 -6.35
CA TYR A 184 8.95 -7.11 -7.65
C TYR A 184 8.00 -6.57 -8.72
N ILE A 185 6.75 -7.04 -8.76
CA ILE A 185 5.72 -6.50 -9.65
C ILE A 185 5.53 -5.01 -9.38
N ALA A 186 5.46 -4.58 -8.12
CA ALA A 186 5.31 -3.18 -7.77
C ALA A 186 6.45 -2.30 -8.29
N PHE A 187 7.71 -2.76 -8.18
CA PHE A 187 8.87 -2.05 -8.76
C PHE A 187 8.79 -1.97 -10.28
N PHE A 188 8.38 -3.07 -10.93
CA PHE A 188 8.19 -3.08 -12.38
C PHE A 188 7.09 -2.08 -12.81
N THR A 189 5.96 -2.04 -12.10
CA THR A 189 4.87 -1.07 -12.34
C THR A 189 5.36 0.37 -12.14
N LEU A 190 6.13 0.63 -11.08
CA LEU A 190 6.68 1.95 -10.80
C LEU A 190 7.60 2.41 -11.94
N PHE A 191 8.51 1.54 -12.38
CA PHE A 191 9.42 1.82 -13.48
C PHE A 191 8.67 2.03 -14.81
N ALA A 192 7.68 1.17 -15.10
CA ALA A 192 6.83 1.31 -16.28
C ALA A 192 6.03 2.63 -16.26
N GLY A 193 5.53 3.06 -15.09
CA GLY A 193 4.84 4.34 -14.93
C GLY A 193 5.75 5.53 -15.18
N LEU A 194 6.97 5.48 -14.63
CA LEU A 194 7.99 6.51 -14.84
C LEU A 194 8.39 6.62 -16.32
N THR A 195 8.69 5.50 -16.97
CA THR A 195 9.02 5.48 -18.41
C THR A 195 7.88 5.99 -19.27
N THR A 196 6.62 5.65 -18.95
CA THR A 196 5.43 6.15 -19.65
C THR A 196 5.30 7.67 -19.55
N ILE A 197 5.51 8.26 -18.36
CA ILE A 197 5.52 9.72 -18.19
C ILE A 197 6.66 10.34 -19.00
N LEU A 198 7.88 9.82 -18.90
CA LEU A 198 9.04 10.33 -19.64
C LEU A 198 8.82 10.30 -21.15
N PHE A 199 8.27 9.20 -21.66
CA PHE A 199 7.95 9.05 -23.08
C PHE A 199 6.85 10.04 -23.52
N SER A 200 5.79 10.18 -22.72
CA SER A 200 4.71 11.14 -22.98
C SER A 200 5.21 12.58 -23.01
N LEU A 201 6.10 12.96 -22.08
CA LEU A 201 6.72 14.28 -22.05
C LEU A 201 7.65 14.50 -23.26
N THR A 202 8.47 13.50 -23.60
CA THR A 202 9.40 13.56 -24.72
C THR A 202 8.67 13.74 -26.05
N LEU A 203 7.63 12.91 -26.31
CA LEU A 203 6.81 13.05 -27.50
C LEU A 203 6.04 14.38 -27.52
N GLY A 204 5.59 14.84 -26.36
CA GLY A 204 4.95 16.15 -26.21
C GLY A 204 5.85 17.31 -26.61
N PHE A 205 7.14 17.22 -26.28
CA PHE A 205 8.15 18.19 -26.66
C PHE A 205 8.51 18.09 -28.15
N VAL A 206 8.78 16.88 -28.66
CA VAL A 206 9.27 16.64 -30.03
C VAL A 206 8.18 16.89 -31.08
N TYR A 207 6.95 16.41 -30.85
CA TYR A 207 5.87 16.46 -31.83
C TYR A 207 4.85 17.57 -31.57
N HIS A 208 5.12 18.47 -30.60
CA HIS A 208 4.21 19.55 -30.17
C HIS A 208 2.74 19.11 -29.96
N THR A 209 2.54 17.84 -29.60
CA THR A 209 1.23 17.21 -29.48
C THR A 209 1.08 16.66 -28.08
N SER A 210 0.01 17.01 -27.38
CA SER A 210 -0.22 16.46 -26.03
C SER A 210 -0.64 14.99 -26.14
N PHE A 211 0.22 14.09 -25.68
CA PHE A 211 -0.12 12.67 -25.56
C PHE A 211 -0.93 12.41 -24.29
N ASP A 212 -1.98 11.60 -24.42
CA ASP A 212 -2.91 11.30 -23.33
C ASP A 212 -2.38 10.25 -22.34
N MET A 213 -1.21 9.66 -22.64
CA MET A 213 -0.57 8.58 -21.86
C MET A 213 0.07 9.07 -20.54
N GLU A 214 0.27 10.37 -20.36
CA GLU A 214 0.88 10.92 -19.13
C GLU A 214 0.06 10.57 -17.87
N TYR A 215 -1.26 10.75 -17.92
CA TYR A 215 -2.15 10.46 -16.78
C TYR A 215 -2.22 8.97 -16.46
N LEU A 216 -2.06 8.13 -17.48
CA LEU A 216 -1.92 6.69 -17.30
C LEU A 216 -0.63 6.36 -16.51
N GLY A 217 0.49 6.96 -16.88
CA GLY A 217 1.74 6.79 -16.12
C GLY A 217 1.61 7.25 -14.66
N TRP A 218 0.85 8.32 -14.40
CA TRP A 218 0.54 8.75 -13.03
C TRP A 218 -0.31 7.76 -12.25
N CYS A 219 -1.35 7.15 -12.87
CA CYS A 219 -2.10 6.07 -12.23
C CYS A 219 -1.15 4.94 -11.79
N MET A 220 -0.27 4.50 -12.69
CA MET A 220 0.67 3.42 -12.40
C MET A 220 1.65 3.74 -11.28
N ILE A 221 2.21 4.96 -11.25
CA ILE A 221 3.09 5.36 -10.15
C ILE A 221 2.33 5.34 -8.82
N MET A 222 1.08 5.82 -8.80
CA MET A 222 0.29 5.89 -7.58
C MET A 222 -0.09 4.50 -7.06
N GLY A 223 -0.56 3.59 -7.89
CA GLY A 223 -0.85 2.23 -7.42
C GLY A 223 0.41 1.41 -7.14
N ALA A 224 1.51 1.59 -7.87
CA ALA A 224 2.80 0.99 -7.52
C ALA A 224 3.31 1.47 -6.16
N THR A 225 3.19 2.77 -5.88
CA THR A 225 3.54 3.35 -4.58
C THR A 225 2.69 2.74 -3.46
N TRP A 226 1.39 2.56 -3.70
CA TRP A 226 0.51 1.86 -2.77
C TRP A 226 0.94 0.40 -2.53
N MET A 227 1.27 -0.35 -3.58
CA MET A 227 1.77 -1.74 -3.44
C MET A 227 3.05 -1.81 -2.61
N LEU A 228 4.01 -0.92 -2.88
CA LEU A 228 5.26 -0.85 -2.13
C LEU A 228 4.99 -0.46 -0.66
N GLY A 229 4.01 0.41 -0.42
CA GLY A 229 3.56 0.79 0.91
C GLY A 229 2.93 -0.35 1.70
N GLU A 230 2.13 -1.22 1.07
CA GLU A 230 1.50 -2.38 1.72
C GLU A 230 2.39 -3.63 1.77
N SER A 231 3.56 -3.58 1.12
CA SER A 231 4.49 -4.69 1.08
C SER A 231 4.97 -5.09 2.49
N LYS A 232 5.03 -6.40 2.75
CA LYS A 232 5.54 -6.95 4.02
C LYS A 232 7.05 -6.73 4.19
N ILE A 233 7.75 -6.42 3.11
CA ILE A 233 9.18 -6.13 3.10
C ILE A 233 9.49 -4.62 3.07
N ARG A 234 8.49 -3.75 3.24
CA ARG A 234 8.63 -2.28 3.13
C ARG A 234 9.72 -1.67 4.01
N GLN A 235 9.93 -2.20 5.21
CA GLN A 235 10.96 -1.69 6.13
C GLN A 235 12.39 -1.87 5.59
N LEU A 236 12.61 -2.84 4.69
CA LEU A 236 13.89 -3.03 4.01
C LEU A 236 14.07 -2.06 2.85
N LEU A 237 12.96 -1.62 2.23
CA LEU A 237 12.97 -0.74 1.06
C LEU A 237 13.21 0.71 1.43
N ILE A 238 12.61 1.16 2.54
CA ILE A 238 12.56 2.57 2.92
C ILE A 238 12.90 2.73 4.43
N PRO A 239 13.82 3.64 4.82
CA PRO A 239 14.23 3.82 6.23
C PRO A 239 13.07 4.24 7.14
N ASN A 240 12.20 5.14 6.67
CA ASN A 240 11.05 5.60 7.43
C ASN A 240 9.77 4.90 6.95
N SER A 241 9.38 3.82 7.63
CA SER A 241 8.20 3.03 7.26
C SER A 241 6.89 3.76 7.55
N SER A 242 6.90 4.66 8.53
CA SER A 242 5.75 5.48 8.90
C SER A 242 5.37 6.49 7.81
N ALA A 243 6.34 7.18 7.23
CA ALA A 243 6.13 8.10 6.12
C ALA A 243 5.60 7.37 4.87
N LEU A 244 6.12 6.18 4.59
CA LEU A 244 5.63 5.34 3.50
C LEU A 244 4.19 4.87 3.73
N ALA A 245 3.82 4.52 4.97
CA ALA A 245 2.45 4.17 5.31
C ALA A 245 1.48 5.34 5.09
N SER A 246 1.86 6.57 5.48
CA SER A 246 1.07 7.76 5.17
C SER A 246 0.95 8.01 3.66
N LEU A 247 2.07 7.89 2.93
CA LEU A 247 2.10 8.05 1.47
C LEU A 247 1.13 7.07 0.79
N CYS A 248 1.09 5.82 1.23
CA CYS A 248 0.19 4.78 0.76
C CYS A 248 -1.29 5.22 0.80
N PHE A 249 -1.73 5.82 1.91
CA PHE A 249 -3.10 6.32 2.05
C PHE A 249 -3.37 7.53 1.17
N VAL A 250 -2.41 8.45 1.06
CA VAL A 250 -2.52 9.62 0.16
C VAL A 250 -2.71 9.18 -1.30
N MET A 251 -2.02 8.13 -1.73
CA MET A 251 -2.18 7.58 -3.10
C MET A 251 -3.59 7.05 -3.34
N ILE A 252 -4.23 6.41 -2.36
CA ILE A 252 -5.63 5.98 -2.49
C ILE A 252 -6.56 7.18 -2.60
N LEU A 253 -6.39 8.20 -1.74
CA LEU A 253 -7.28 9.36 -1.69
C LEU A 253 -7.21 10.20 -2.99
N LEU A 254 -6.03 10.30 -3.59
CA LEU A 254 -5.80 11.07 -4.81
C LEU A 254 -5.89 10.24 -6.10
N GLY A 255 -5.87 8.90 -5.99
CA GLY A 255 -5.94 7.96 -7.12
C GLY A 255 -7.07 8.21 -8.12
N PRO A 256 -8.28 8.68 -7.72
CA PRO A 256 -9.34 9.01 -8.67
C PRO A 256 -8.95 10.09 -9.69
N ILE A 257 -8.05 11.02 -9.32
CA ILE A 257 -7.74 12.21 -10.11
C ILE A 257 -7.07 11.87 -11.45
N PRO A 258 -5.89 11.20 -11.49
CA PRO A 258 -5.26 10.86 -12.76
C PRO A 258 -6.15 9.93 -13.61
N LEU A 259 -6.90 9.03 -12.97
CA LEU A 259 -7.83 8.14 -13.67
C LEU A 259 -8.93 8.92 -14.41
N LEU A 260 -9.51 9.94 -13.76
CA LEU A 260 -10.55 10.77 -14.35
C LEU A 260 -10.01 11.71 -15.43
N LEU A 261 -8.82 12.25 -15.24
CA LEU A 261 -8.14 13.07 -16.26
C LEU A 261 -7.79 12.24 -17.50
N TYR A 262 -7.36 10.99 -17.31
CA TYR A 262 -7.15 10.04 -18.40
C TYR A 262 -8.46 9.74 -19.13
N ALA A 263 -9.53 9.38 -18.39
CA ALA A 263 -10.83 9.06 -18.98
C ALA A 263 -11.44 10.24 -19.76
N ASP A 264 -11.33 11.46 -19.23
CA ASP A 264 -11.79 12.68 -19.90
C ASP A 264 -11.10 12.89 -21.25
N ASN A 265 -9.80 12.63 -21.29
CA ASN A 265 -8.99 12.75 -22.50
C ASN A 265 -9.36 11.70 -23.55
N VAL A 266 -9.42 10.42 -23.17
CA VAL A 266 -9.79 9.30 -24.07
C VAL A 266 -11.20 9.49 -24.64
N GLN A 267 -12.14 10.00 -23.84
CA GLN A 267 -13.53 10.22 -24.26
C GLN A 267 -13.77 11.61 -24.88
N HIS A 268 -12.71 12.38 -25.12
CA HIS A 268 -12.76 13.73 -25.71
C HIS A 268 -13.71 14.70 -24.96
N GLY A 269 -13.80 14.60 -23.65
CA GLY A 269 -14.57 15.52 -22.81
C GLY A 269 -16.07 15.25 -22.72
N LEU A 270 -16.56 14.09 -23.14
CA LEU A 270 -17.99 13.77 -23.17
C LEU A 270 -18.68 13.91 -21.81
N HIS A 271 -18.03 13.45 -20.74
CA HIS A 271 -18.56 13.43 -19.36
C HIS A 271 -17.84 14.41 -18.42
N ARG A 272 -17.16 15.42 -18.99
CA ARG A 272 -16.22 16.30 -18.28
C ARG A 272 -16.75 16.95 -17.02
N ARG A 273 -18.01 17.41 -17.04
CA ARG A 273 -18.64 18.06 -15.88
C ARG A 273 -18.69 17.11 -14.68
N LEU A 274 -19.11 15.86 -14.90
CA LEU A 274 -19.19 14.86 -13.86
C LEU A 274 -17.78 14.47 -13.36
N TYR A 275 -16.81 14.30 -14.25
CA TYR A 275 -15.43 14.00 -13.88
C TYR A 275 -14.80 15.09 -13.02
N HIS A 276 -15.01 16.36 -13.37
CA HIS A 276 -14.53 17.48 -12.55
C HIS A 276 -15.19 17.53 -11.17
N ILE A 277 -16.47 17.18 -11.05
CA ILE A 277 -17.17 17.09 -9.75
C ILE A 277 -16.51 16.01 -8.88
N VAL A 278 -16.25 14.83 -9.43
CA VAL A 278 -15.62 13.72 -8.68
C VAL A 278 -14.16 14.03 -8.32
N ILE A 279 -13.42 14.73 -9.18
CA ILE A 279 -12.09 15.28 -8.84
C ILE A 279 -12.20 16.23 -7.65
N GLY A 280 -13.17 17.14 -7.66
CA GLY A 280 -13.42 18.07 -6.54
C GLY A 280 -13.76 17.33 -5.24
N ILE A 281 -14.60 16.30 -5.29
CA ILE A 281 -14.93 15.44 -4.14
C ILE A 281 -13.68 14.74 -3.62
N SER A 282 -12.83 14.23 -4.50
CA SER A 282 -11.59 13.53 -4.11
C SER A 282 -10.59 14.48 -3.44
N LEU A 283 -10.43 15.69 -3.97
CA LEU A 283 -9.60 16.74 -3.37
C LEU A 283 -10.13 17.20 -2.00
N LEU A 284 -11.45 17.38 -1.89
CA LEU A 284 -12.10 17.72 -0.63
C LEU A 284 -11.90 16.59 0.40
N ASN A 285 -12.11 15.34 0.00
CA ASN A 285 -11.90 14.17 0.84
C ASN A 285 -10.45 14.09 1.34
N PHE A 286 -9.47 14.24 0.44
CA PHE A 286 -8.05 14.29 0.80
C PHE A 286 -7.76 15.42 1.80
N THR A 287 -8.31 16.61 1.56
CA THR A 287 -8.10 17.79 2.43
C THR A 287 -8.68 17.54 3.82
N VAL A 288 -9.93 17.06 3.90
CA VAL A 288 -10.59 16.74 5.18
C VAL A 288 -9.83 15.63 5.93
N CYS A 289 -9.48 14.53 5.26
CA CYS A 289 -8.71 13.45 5.88
C CYS A 289 -7.34 13.93 6.38
N SER A 290 -6.67 14.80 5.63
CA SER A 290 -5.37 15.34 6.03
C SER A 290 -5.48 16.29 7.22
N ILE A 291 -6.51 17.14 7.28
CA ILE A 291 -6.78 18.01 8.43
C ILE A 291 -7.07 17.15 9.67
N LEU A 292 -7.91 16.11 9.54
CA LEU A 292 -8.24 15.21 10.65
C LEU A 292 -7.01 14.47 11.17
N ALA A 293 -6.14 14.00 10.27
CA ALA A 293 -4.89 13.33 10.61
C ALA A 293 -3.94 14.29 11.34
N ILE A 294 -3.69 15.48 10.78
CA ILE A 294 -2.80 16.50 11.40
C ILE A 294 -3.35 16.96 12.75
N ALA A 295 -4.67 17.11 12.89
CA ALA A 295 -5.32 17.47 14.16
C ALA A 295 -5.36 16.31 15.18
N ASN A 296 -4.85 15.13 14.83
CA ASN A 296 -4.85 13.92 15.65
C ASN A 296 -6.27 13.47 16.10
N ILE A 297 -7.30 13.86 15.33
CA ILE A 297 -8.70 13.51 15.59
C ILE A 297 -8.94 12.09 15.08
N ALA A 298 -8.66 11.84 13.80
CA ALA A 298 -8.82 10.55 13.13
C ALA A 298 -7.62 10.24 12.23
N ASP A 299 -7.11 9.00 12.32
CA ASP A 299 -5.98 8.55 11.50
C ASP A 299 -6.43 8.29 10.05
N TYR A 300 -5.47 8.30 9.11
CA TYR A 300 -5.77 7.96 7.71
C TYR A 300 -6.41 6.57 7.55
N ILE A 301 -6.13 5.63 8.44
CA ILE A 301 -6.72 4.30 8.37
C ILE A 301 -8.21 4.26 8.75
N GLU A 302 -8.63 5.13 9.66
CA GLU A 302 -10.04 5.24 10.08
C GLU A 302 -10.87 5.91 8.98
N THR A 303 -10.26 6.83 8.24
CA THR A 303 -10.88 7.56 7.13
C THR A 303 -10.74 6.85 5.76
N LEU A 304 -9.89 5.81 5.69
CA LEU A 304 -9.60 5.05 4.48
C LEU A 304 -10.82 4.46 3.77
N PRO A 305 -11.82 3.87 4.47
CA PRO A 305 -12.96 3.24 3.80
C PRO A 305 -13.71 4.21 2.88
N LEU A 306 -13.82 5.49 3.27
CA LEU A 306 -14.45 6.52 2.44
C LEU A 306 -13.65 6.76 1.15
N GLY A 307 -12.32 6.85 1.26
CA GLY A 307 -11.43 6.97 0.10
C GLY A 307 -11.55 5.78 -0.86
N GLN A 308 -11.64 4.56 -0.32
CA GLN A 308 -11.83 3.34 -1.11
C GLN A 308 -13.19 3.32 -1.82
N ILE A 309 -14.27 3.75 -1.16
CA ILE A 309 -15.60 3.86 -1.77
C ILE A 309 -15.57 4.86 -2.94
N ILE A 310 -14.95 6.03 -2.77
CA ILE A 310 -14.81 7.03 -3.83
C ILE A 310 -14.00 6.46 -5.00
N LEU A 311 -12.89 5.77 -4.71
CA LEU A 311 -12.04 5.18 -5.73
C LEU A 311 -12.76 4.08 -6.51
N ILE A 312 -13.40 3.12 -5.83
CA ILE A 312 -14.20 2.04 -6.46
C ILE A 312 -15.34 2.63 -7.29
N GLY A 313 -16.08 3.61 -6.74
CA GLY A 313 -17.15 4.29 -7.47
C GLY A 313 -16.64 5.01 -8.71
N THR A 314 -15.47 5.63 -8.63
CA THR A 314 -14.80 6.28 -9.77
C THR A 314 -14.43 5.25 -10.85
N PHE A 315 -13.83 4.13 -10.45
CA PHE A 315 -13.49 3.04 -11.37
C PHE A 315 -14.73 2.50 -12.08
N LEU A 316 -15.80 2.19 -11.35
CA LEU A 316 -17.05 1.70 -11.91
C LEU A 316 -17.69 2.70 -12.88
N MET A 317 -17.72 3.99 -12.52
CA MET A 317 -18.24 5.04 -13.38
C MET A 317 -17.43 5.15 -14.68
N VAL A 318 -16.10 5.21 -14.60
CA VAL A 318 -15.21 5.28 -15.78
C VAL A 318 -15.40 4.05 -16.65
N PHE A 319 -15.51 2.86 -16.06
CA PHE A 319 -15.77 1.61 -16.78
C PHE A 319 -17.11 1.63 -17.53
N ILE A 320 -18.19 2.05 -16.89
CA ILE A 320 -19.52 2.17 -17.52
C ILE A 320 -19.48 3.17 -18.67
N HIS A 321 -18.90 4.36 -18.45
CA HIS A 321 -18.77 5.36 -19.51
C HIS A 321 -17.93 4.84 -20.68
N LEU A 322 -16.87 4.08 -20.41
CA LEU A 322 -16.05 3.47 -21.45
C LEU A 322 -16.84 2.42 -22.26
N CYS A 323 -17.62 1.56 -21.59
CA CYS A 323 -18.51 0.60 -22.25
C CYS A 323 -19.52 1.30 -23.18
N LEU A 324 -20.17 2.35 -22.69
CA LEU A 324 -21.15 3.15 -23.45
C LEU A 324 -20.50 3.88 -24.62
N TYR A 325 -19.29 4.42 -24.41
CA TYR A 325 -18.52 5.09 -25.44
C TYR A 325 -18.21 4.16 -26.61
N ILE A 326 -17.79 2.91 -26.31
CA ILE A 326 -17.50 1.89 -27.32
C ILE A 326 -18.75 1.47 -28.08
N ARG A 327 -19.85 1.22 -27.37
CA ARG A 327 -21.11 0.78 -27.98
C ARG A 327 -21.64 1.80 -29.00
N ASN A 328 -21.43 3.09 -28.75
CA ASN A 328 -22.02 4.18 -29.54
C ASN A 328 -21.12 4.71 -30.66
N ARG A 329 -19.86 4.28 -30.79
CA ARG A 329 -18.92 4.78 -31.80
C ARG A 329 -18.25 3.63 -32.56
N LYS A 330 -18.27 3.69 -33.90
CA LYS A 330 -17.58 2.72 -34.79
C LYS A 330 -16.30 3.33 -35.40
N LYS A 331 -15.30 3.66 -34.58
CA LYS A 331 -14.01 4.23 -35.02
C LYS A 331 -12.80 3.35 -34.65
N PRO A 332 -11.61 3.53 -35.22
CA PRO A 332 -10.40 2.78 -34.81
C PRO A 332 -10.05 3.00 -33.32
N GLN A 333 -10.31 4.19 -32.77
CA GLN A 333 -10.15 4.51 -31.33
C GLN A 333 -11.02 3.63 -30.40
N THR A 334 -12.08 3.02 -30.93
CA THR A 334 -12.93 2.07 -30.20
C THR A 334 -12.19 0.76 -29.91
N ILE A 335 -11.17 0.42 -30.70
CA ILE A 335 -10.31 -0.76 -30.50
C ILE A 335 -9.46 -0.55 -29.25
N PHE A 336 -8.77 0.58 -29.13
CA PHE A 336 -7.99 0.93 -27.93
C PHE A 336 -8.85 0.94 -26.65
N CYS A 337 -10.02 1.57 -26.69
CA CYS A 337 -10.99 1.52 -25.59
C CYS A 337 -11.46 0.09 -25.26
N SER A 338 -11.64 -0.77 -26.28
CA SER A 338 -12.04 -2.17 -26.10
C SER A 338 -10.93 -3.01 -25.45
N TRP A 339 -9.66 -2.75 -25.77
CA TRP A 339 -8.51 -3.36 -25.12
C TRP A 339 -8.39 -2.93 -23.65
N LEU A 340 -8.68 -1.67 -23.33
CA LEU A 340 -8.71 -1.16 -21.95
C LEU A 340 -9.79 -1.88 -21.11
N ILE A 341 -10.97 -2.14 -21.68
CA ILE A 341 -12.03 -2.91 -21.02
C ILE A 341 -11.64 -4.38 -20.84
N CYS A 342 -11.09 -5.03 -21.87
CA CYS A 342 -10.65 -6.42 -21.78
C CYS A 342 -9.56 -6.61 -20.73
N SER A 343 -8.64 -5.65 -20.66
CA SER A 343 -7.60 -5.59 -19.65
C SER A 343 -8.15 -5.45 -18.23
N PHE A 344 -9.16 -4.59 -18.05
CA PHE A 344 -9.84 -4.42 -16.76
C PHE A 344 -10.56 -5.71 -16.32
N CYS A 345 -11.26 -6.38 -17.24
CA CYS A 345 -11.89 -7.67 -16.98
C CYS A 345 -10.86 -8.77 -16.65
N PHE A 346 -9.73 -8.81 -17.36
CA PHE A 346 -8.63 -9.74 -17.09
C PHE A 346 -8.02 -9.51 -15.70
N ALA A 347 -7.81 -8.27 -15.31
CA ALA A 347 -7.32 -7.95 -13.97
C ALA A 347 -8.30 -8.31 -12.85
N LEU A 348 -9.60 -8.11 -13.06
CA LEU A 348 -10.63 -8.55 -12.12
C LEU A 348 -10.62 -10.07 -11.97
N LEU A 349 -10.51 -10.81 -13.08
CA LEU A 349 -10.38 -12.27 -13.09
C LEU A 349 -9.11 -12.75 -12.37
N LEU A 350 -7.97 -12.09 -12.62
CA LEU A 350 -6.70 -12.41 -11.95
C LEU A 350 -6.78 -12.14 -10.45
N ASN A 351 -7.41 -11.04 -10.04
CA ASN A 351 -7.64 -10.72 -8.63
C ASN A 351 -8.54 -11.72 -7.92
N VAL A 352 -9.66 -12.11 -8.55
CA VAL A 352 -10.55 -13.14 -8.01
C VAL A 352 -9.80 -14.47 -7.88
N SER A 353 -8.97 -14.82 -8.88
CA SER A 353 -8.16 -16.04 -8.85
C SER A 353 -7.08 -16.01 -7.76
N LEU A 354 -6.39 -14.89 -7.57
CA LEU A 354 -5.39 -14.70 -6.51
C LEU A 354 -6.02 -14.65 -5.12
N TYR A 355 -7.21 -14.07 -4.97
CA TYR A 355 -7.99 -14.06 -3.73
C TYR A 355 -8.46 -15.48 -3.34
N ILE A 356 -8.80 -16.31 -4.32
CA ILE A 356 -9.16 -17.72 -4.09
C ILE A 356 -7.91 -18.56 -3.74
N LEU A 357 -6.75 -18.26 -4.32
CA LEU A 357 -5.50 -19.02 -4.08
C LEU A 357 -4.69 -18.56 -2.85
N SER A 358 -4.90 -17.35 -2.34
CA SER A 358 -4.10 -16.79 -1.24
C SER A 358 -4.95 -15.96 -0.29
N HIS A 359 -4.90 -16.28 1.01
CA HIS A 359 -5.62 -15.54 2.03
C HIS A 359 -5.30 -14.04 1.97
N LEU A 360 -6.35 -13.22 1.83
CA LEU A 360 -6.41 -11.79 2.15
C LEU A 360 -5.18 -10.98 1.72
N CYS A 361 -4.86 -10.99 0.43
CA CYS A 361 -4.01 -9.95 -0.15
C CYS A 361 -4.89 -8.97 -0.93
N PRO A 362 -4.97 -7.69 -0.54
CA PRO A 362 -5.61 -6.68 -1.37
C PRO A 362 -4.68 -6.44 -2.58
N VAL A 363 -4.80 -7.27 -3.61
CA VAL A 363 -4.13 -7.09 -4.93
C VAL A 363 -5.05 -6.32 -5.90
N PHE A 364 -6.22 -5.92 -5.40
CA PHE A 364 -7.37 -5.44 -6.19
C PHE A 364 -7.06 -4.25 -7.10
N LEU A 365 -6.14 -3.36 -6.69
CA LEU A 365 -5.79 -2.13 -7.43
C LEU A 365 -4.58 -2.29 -8.37
N SER A 366 -3.63 -3.15 -8.02
CA SER A 366 -2.34 -3.24 -8.71
C SER A 366 -2.32 -4.19 -9.89
N ALA A 367 -2.99 -5.34 -9.79
CA ALA A 367 -3.22 -6.19 -10.95
C ALA A 367 -4.10 -5.50 -11.99
N LEU A 368 -4.97 -4.58 -11.56
CA LEU A 368 -5.80 -3.74 -12.40
C LEU A 368 -4.96 -2.75 -13.23
N GLU A 369 -4.02 -2.06 -12.59
CA GLU A 369 -3.11 -1.12 -13.27
C GLU A 369 -2.04 -1.82 -14.12
N CYS A 370 -1.48 -2.95 -13.66
CA CYS A 370 -0.48 -3.72 -14.43
C CYS A 370 -1.07 -4.32 -15.71
N SER A 371 -2.27 -4.90 -15.62
CA SER A 371 -2.94 -5.42 -16.81
C SER A 371 -3.25 -4.27 -17.77
N PHE A 372 -3.79 -3.16 -17.24
CA PHE A 372 -4.12 -1.97 -18.04
C PHE A 372 -2.91 -1.43 -18.79
N CYS A 373 -1.73 -1.57 -18.20
CA CYS A 373 -0.46 -1.13 -18.78
C CYS A 373 0.10 -2.07 -19.86
N CYS A 374 0.18 -3.38 -19.62
CA CYS A 374 0.71 -4.32 -20.63
C CYS A 374 -0.07 -4.22 -21.96
N LEU A 375 -1.39 -4.05 -21.88
CA LEU A 375 -2.27 -4.03 -23.05
C LEU A 375 -2.36 -2.63 -23.72
N SER A 376 -2.21 -1.53 -22.96
CA SER A 376 -2.15 -0.17 -23.52
C SER A 376 -0.81 0.15 -24.18
N THR A 377 0.31 -0.36 -23.63
CA THR A 377 1.65 -0.15 -24.19
C THR A 377 1.83 -0.94 -25.49
N LEU A 378 1.34 -2.19 -25.55
CA LEU A 378 1.31 -2.99 -26.78
C LEU A 378 0.46 -2.33 -27.87
N SER A 379 -0.71 -1.78 -27.54
CA SER A 379 -1.58 -1.12 -28.52
C SER A 379 -1.05 0.24 -29.00
N GLY A 380 -0.43 1.04 -28.14
CA GLY A 380 0.25 2.28 -28.55
C GLY A 380 1.44 2.04 -29.48
N LEU A 381 2.17 0.94 -29.30
CA LEU A 381 3.23 0.51 -30.22
C LEU A 381 2.66 0.09 -31.59
N PHE A 382 1.50 -0.58 -31.62
CA PHE A 382 0.84 -0.96 -32.87
C PHE A 382 0.30 0.26 -33.64
N GLU A 383 -0.30 1.25 -32.98
CA GLU A 383 -0.76 2.49 -33.64
C GLU A 383 0.41 3.32 -34.18
N ALA A 384 1.51 3.44 -33.43
CA ALA A 384 2.72 4.15 -33.88
C ALA A 384 3.45 3.44 -35.04
N SER A 385 3.25 2.13 -35.20
CA SER A 385 3.78 1.36 -36.35
C SER A 385 2.90 1.41 -37.60
N SER A 386 1.70 1.97 -37.50
CA SER A 386 0.69 2.04 -38.56
C SER A 386 0.54 3.42 -39.22
N VAL A 387 1.38 4.37 -38.82
CA VAL A 387 1.62 5.67 -39.45
C VAL A 387 3.02 5.66 -40.05
#